data_AF-A0A2P7UZR5-F1
#
_entry.id   AF-A0A2P7UZR5-F1
#
_cell.length_a   1.000
_cell.length_b   1.000
_cell.length_c   1.000
_cell.angle_alpha   90.00
_cell.angle_beta   90.00
_cell.angle_gamma   90.00
#
_symmetry.space_group_name_H-M   'P 1'
#
loop_
_entity.id
_entity.type
_entity.pdbx_description
1 polymer ?
#
loop_
_entity_poly.entity_id
_entity_poly.type
_entity_poly.pdbx_seq_one_letter_code
_entity_poly.pdbx_strand_id
1 'polypeptide(L)'
;MDDKLTLIKVFAGTSSQGTVLEELPAEYLSDQKFKLCASPGLALGLAKEDTIKLHPNGDFELIKHGGNFCIQIYKEQPIKEKIEAVESIVKKELSGSLDGFHNGSLAFTAPISNGFDATNHTFNKIRDILEAEYYYSNIYKDPYNFEDEELVSWARDLD
;
A
#
# COMPACT_ATOMS: atom_id res chain seq x y z
N MET A 1 26.42 -4.26 5.18
CA MET A 1 26.03 -4.21 3.76
C MET A 1 25.27 -2.92 3.64
N ASP A 2 25.72 -2.01 2.77
CA ASP A 2 25.00 -0.75 2.55
C ASP A 2 23.72 -1.09 1.78
N ASP A 3 22.60 -1.23 2.49
CA ASP A 3 21.28 -1.28 1.88
C ASP A 3 21.07 0.05 1.15
N LYS A 4 21.31 0.02 -0.17
CA LYS A 4 21.28 1.21 -1.00
C LYS A 4 19.82 1.58 -1.25
N LEU A 5 19.28 2.43 -0.37
CA LEU A 5 17.99 3.07 -0.57
C LEU A 5 17.96 3.76 -1.93
N THR A 6 16.92 3.48 -2.70
CA THR A 6 16.72 4.01 -4.05
C THR A 6 15.24 4.23 -4.32
N LEU A 7 14.93 5.03 -5.34
CA LEU A 7 13.58 5.20 -5.84
C LEU A 7 13.40 4.30 -7.06
N ILE A 8 12.39 3.45 -7.02
CA ILE A 8 11.98 2.60 -8.14
C ILE A 8 10.67 3.10 -8.72
N LYS A 9 10.40 2.77 -9.99
CA LYS A 9 9.16 3.12 -10.68
C LYS A 9 8.33 1.87 -10.89
N VAL A 10 7.18 1.79 -10.24
CA VAL A 10 6.30 0.61 -10.26
C VAL A 10 5.01 0.95 -10.99
N PHE A 11 4.52 0.02 -11.81
CA PHE A 11 3.26 0.17 -12.52
C PHE A 11 2.10 0.43 -11.56
N ALA A 12 1.31 1.47 -11.86
CA ALA A 12 0.18 1.91 -11.05
C ALA A 12 -1.13 2.04 -11.85
N GLY A 13 -1.14 1.56 -13.10
CA GLY A 13 -2.32 1.60 -13.98
C GLY A 13 -2.08 2.35 -15.28
N THR A 14 -3.18 2.69 -15.95
CA THR A 14 -3.18 3.42 -17.23
C THR A 14 -4.10 4.61 -17.17
N SER A 15 -3.71 5.69 -17.84
CA SER A 15 -4.50 6.90 -18.02
C SER A 15 -4.69 7.20 -19.51
N SER A 16 -5.44 8.25 -19.83
CA SER A 16 -5.52 8.79 -21.20
C SER A 16 -4.17 9.25 -21.77
N GLN A 17 -3.17 9.49 -20.91
CA GLN A 17 -1.81 9.88 -21.30
C GLN A 17 -0.83 8.69 -21.39
N GLY A 18 -1.30 7.47 -21.12
CA GLY A 18 -0.50 6.24 -21.13
C GLY A 18 -0.27 5.66 -19.73
N THR A 19 0.76 4.83 -19.61
CA THR A 19 1.13 4.12 -18.38
C THR A 19 1.44 5.09 -17.24
N VAL A 20 0.84 4.83 -16.09
CA VAL A 20 1.12 5.54 -14.84
C VAL A 20 2.11 4.71 -14.04
N LEU A 21 3.20 5.34 -13.59
CA LEU A 21 4.21 4.73 -12.74
C LEU A 21 4.26 5.51 -11.42
N GLU A 22 4.24 4.79 -10.31
CA GLU A 22 4.46 5.34 -8.98
C GLU A 22 5.94 5.22 -8.58
N GLU A 23 6.51 6.29 -8.02
CA GLU A 23 7.86 6.26 -7.45
C GLU A 23 7.81 5.77 -5.99
N LEU A 24 8.49 4.66 -5.69
CA LEU A 24 8.50 4.06 -4.36
C LEU A 24 9.94 3.96 -3.81
N PRO A 25 10.15 4.27 -2.52
CA PRO A 25 11.43 4.00 -1.86
C PRO A 25 11.59 2.49 -1.62
N ALA A 26 12.75 1.97 -1.99
CA ALA A 26 13.08 0.57 -1.82
C ALA A 26 14.58 0.36 -1.54
N GLU A 27 14.89 -0.75 -0.88
CA GLU A 27 16.24 -1.26 -0.73
C GLU A 27 16.57 -2.16 -1.92
N TYR A 28 17.66 -1.88 -2.64
CA TYR A 28 18.16 -2.79 -3.67
C TYR A 28 18.78 -4.03 -3.02
N LEU A 29 18.33 -5.22 -3.46
CA LEU A 29 18.86 -6.50 -2.97
C LEU A 29 19.85 -7.10 -3.97
N SER A 30 19.36 -7.51 -5.15
CA SER A 30 20.16 -8.12 -6.24
C SER A 30 19.30 -8.34 -7.48
N ASP A 31 19.86 -8.36 -8.68
CA ASP A 31 19.17 -8.79 -9.92
C ASP A 31 17.77 -8.16 -10.10
N GLN A 32 17.70 -6.83 -10.02
CA GLN A 32 16.45 -6.07 -10.07
C GLN A 32 15.41 -6.47 -9.01
N LYS A 33 15.85 -7.08 -7.91
CA LYS A 33 15.02 -7.35 -6.74
C LYS A 33 15.17 -6.24 -5.72
N PHE A 34 14.03 -5.84 -5.19
CA PHE A 34 13.92 -4.72 -4.26
C PHE A 34 13.01 -5.12 -3.10
N LYS A 35 13.34 -4.64 -1.90
CA LYS A 35 12.42 -4.68 -0.75
C LYS A 35 11.78 -3.31 -0.57
N LEU A 36 10.46 -3.23 -0.58
CA LEU A 36 9.74 -1.96 -0.46
C LEU A 36 9.88 -1.37 0.95
N CYS A 37 10.17 -0.08 1.03
CA CYS A 37 10.30 0.64 2.30
C CYS A 37 9.00 1.34 2.73
N ALA A 38 8.03 1.45 1.82
CA ALA A 38 6.76 2.13 1.98
C ALA A 38 5.65 1.39 1.22
N SER A 39 4.44 1.42 1.75
CA SER A 39 3.25 0.96 1.02
C SER A 39 2.89 1.94 -0.10
N PRO A 40 2.46 1.47 -1.28
CA PRO A 40 2.11 2.33 -2.41
C PRO A 40 0.78 3.07 -2.22
N GLY A 41 0.69 4.29 -2.75
CA GLY A 41 -0.53 5.08 -2.81
C GLY A 41 -1.32 4.95 -4.12
N LEU A 42 -0.75 4.33 -5.16
CA LEU A 42 -1.39 4.13 -6.46
C LEU A 42 -1.20 2.70 -6.99
N ALA A 43 -0.01 2.14 -6.89
CA ALA A 43 0.26 0.76 -7.28
C ALA A 43 -0.55 -0.20 -6.39
N LEU A 44 -1.05 -1.27 -6.99
CA LEU A 44 -1.91 -2.25 -6.33
C LEU A 44 -1.17 -3.60 -6.23
N GLY A 45 -1.62 -4.47 -5.32
CA GLY A 45 -1.02 -5.79 -5.11
C GLY A 45 0.27 -5.80 -4.27
N LEU A 46 0.66 -4.66 -3.70
CA LEU A 46 1.93 -4.49 -2.97
C LEU A 46 1.74 -3.78 -1.65
N ALA A 47 2.64 -4.05 -0.70
CA ALA A 47 2.75 -3.36 0.57
C ALA A 47 4.22 -3.20 1.00
N LYS A 48 4.45 -2.36 2.00
CA LYS A 48 5.73 -2.22 2.69
C LYS A 48 6.29 -3.59 3.10
N GLU A 49 7.61 -3.73 2.98
CA GLU A 49 8.39 -4.96 3.23
C GLU A 49 8.18 -6.10 2.22
N ASP A 50 7.32 -5.94 1.22
CA ASP A 50 7.29 -6.87 0.08
C ASP A 50 8.63 -6.88 -0.63
N THR A 51 9.03 -8.07 -1.07
CA THR A 51 10.15 -8.23 -2.01
C THR A 51 9.60 -8.46 -3.40
N ILE A 52 10.00 -7.62 -4.35
CA ILE A 52 9.57 -7.69 -5.74
C ILE A 52 10.77 -7.88 -6.67
N LYS A 53 10.53 -8.43 -7.86
CA LYS A 53 11.42 -8.30 -9.01
C LYS A 53 10.82 -7.27 -9.96
N LEU A 54 11.59 -6.26 -10.34
CA LEU A 54 11.12 -5.14 -11.16
C LEU A 54 11.61 -5.26 -12.61
N HIS A 55 10.70 -5.07 -13.55
CA HIS A 55 10.97 -5.06 -14.99
C HIS A 55 11.22 -3.63 -15.51
N PRO A 56 11.93 -3.45 -16.64
CA PRO A 56 12.27 -2.11 -17.16
C PRO A 56 11.07 -1.21 -17.47
N ASN A 57 9.89 -1.78 -17.74
CA ASN A 57 8.65 -1.05 -18.01
C ASN A 57 7.87 -0.67 -16.74
N GLY A 58 8.35 -1.04 -15.56
CA GLY A 58 7.69 -0.81 -14.26
C GLY A 58 6.80 -1.97 -13.80
N ASP A 59 6.55 -2.97 -14.65
CA ASP A 59 5.86 -4.20 -14.22
C ASP A 59 6.69 -4.91 -13.16
N PHE A 60 6.03 -5.68 -12.29
CA PHE A 60 6.69 -6.35 -11.20
C PHE A 60 6.17 -7.77 -11.00
N GLU A 61 7.00 -8.58 -10.36
CA GLU A 61 6.62 -9.88 -9.80
C GLU A 61 6.78 -9.83 -8.29
N LEU A 62 5.73 -10.16 -7.54
CA LEU A 62 5.84 -10.34 -6.09
C LEU A 62 6.61 -11.64 -5.80
N ILE A 63 7.80 -11.50 -5.20
CA ILE A 63 8.66 -12.64 -4.84
C ILE A 63 8.33 -13.14 -3.43
N LYS A 64 8.07 -12.21 -2.51
CA LYS A 64 7.73 -12.52 -1.13
C LYS A 64 6.87 -11.42 -0.54
N HIS A 65 5.75 -11.82 0.06
CA HIS A 65 4.92 -10.90 0.84
C HIS A 65 5.60 -10.53 2.17
N GLY A 66 5.58 -9.24 2.52
CA GLY A 66 6.20 -8.64 3.69
C GLY A 66 5.42 -8.84 5.00
N GLY A 67 4.14 -9.22 4.92
CA GLY A 67 3.28 -9.40 6.09
C GLY A 67 2.55 -8.12 6.51
N ASN A 68 2.24 -7.25 5.55
CA ASN A 68 1.56 -5.99 5.78
C ASN A 68 0.34 -5.83 4.85
N PHE A 69 -0.74 -5.30 5.40
CA PHE A 69 -1.80 -4.68 4.59
C PHE A 69 -1.29 -3.36 4.03
N CYS A 70 -1.60 -3.10 2.75
CA CYS A 70 -1.58 -1.77 2.18
C CYS A 70 -3.02 -1.27 2.06
N ILE A 71 -3.29 -0.11 2.66
CA ILE A 71 -4.62 0.48 2.72
C ILE A 71 -4.55 1.89 2.16
N GLN A 72 -5.34 2.16 1.12
CA GLN A 72 -5.35 3.41 0.39
C GLN A 72 -6.61 4.21 0.72
N ILE A 73 -6.46 5.52 0.88
CA ILE A 73 -7.55 6.49 1.01
C ILE A 73 -7.31 7.62 0.02
N TYR A 74 -8.35 8.00 -0.72
CA TYR A 74 -8.29 9.19 -1.57
C TYR A 74 -9.10 10.34 -0.96
N LYS A 75 -8.43 11.45 -0.68
CA LYS A 75 -9.00 12.71 -0.23
C LYS A 75 -8.25 13.87 -0.86
N GLU A 76 -8.86 14.57 -1.82
CA GLU A 76 -8.20 15.60 -2.64
C GLU A 76 -7.50 16.69 -1.81
N GLN A 77 -8.11 17.14 -0.71
CA GLN A 77 -7.57 18.18 0.16
C GLN A 77 -7.81 17.82 1.65
N PRO A 78 -7.05 16.87 2.21
CA PRO A 78 -7.21 16.53 3.61
C PRO A 78 -6.60 17.62 4.48
N ILE A 79 -7.31 17.97 5.55
CA ILE A 79 -6.83 18.92 6.56
C ILE A 79 -5.65 18.29 7.30
N LYS A 80 -4.52 19.01 7.40
CA LYS A 80 -3.27 18.51 7.98
C LYS A 80 -3.47 17.90 9.38
N GLU A 81 -4.24 18.57 10.24
CA GLU A 81 -4.55 18.11 11.59
C GLU A 81 -5.30 16.77 11.59
N LYS A 82 -6.18 16.55 10.59
CA LYS A 82 -6.85 15.26 10.42
C LYS A 82 -5.86 14.17 9.99
N ILE A 83 -4.90 14.49 9.11
CA ILE A 83 -3.85 13.55 8.68
C ILE A 83 -2.99 13.12 9.88
N GLU A 84 -2.50 14.08 10.66
CA GLU A 84 -1.70 13.80 11.87
C GLU A 84 -2.48 12.98 12.89
N ALA A 85 -3.78 13.25 13.04
CA ALA A 85 -4.66 12.48 13.91
C ALA A 85 -4.79 11.02 13.46
N VAL A 86 -5.06 10.77 12.18
CA VAL A 86 -5.23 9.39 11.68
C VAL A 86 -3.91 8.62 11.64
N GLU A 87 -2.78 9.27 11.34
CA GLU A 87 -1.45 8.67 11.49
C GLU A 87 -1.22 8.23 12.95
N SER A 88 -1.56 9.08 13.91
CA SER A 88 -1.46 8.74 15.34
C SER A 88 -2.35 7.54 15.72
N ILE A 89 -3.55 7.45 15.15
CA ILE A 89 -4.48 6.34 15.37
C ILE A 89 -3.89 5.04 14.82
N VAL A 90 -3.47 4.99 13.56
CA VAL A 90 -2.90 3.79 12.93
C VAL A 90 -1.66 3.31 13.69
N LYS A 91 -0.79 4.23 14.10
CA LYS A 91 0.40 3.90 14.88
C LYS A 91 0.07 3.29 16.24
N LYS A 92 -0.94 3.82 16.95
CA LYS A 92 -1.29 3.36 18.31
C LYS A 92 -2.13 2.09 18.31
N GLU A 93 -3.11 1.99 17.41
CA GLU A 93 -4.08 0.90 17.40
C GLU A 93 -3.57 -0.33 16.63
N LEU A 94 -2.77 -0.13 15.58
CA LEU A 94 -2.35 -1.20 14.67
C LEU A 94 -0.84 -1.41 14.62
N SER A 95 -0.04 -0.60 15.32
CA SER A 95 1.42 -0.55 15.13
C SER A 95 1.81 -0.27 13.66
N GLY A 96 0.97 0.45 12.94
CA GLY A 96 1.16 0.77 11.52
C GLY A 96 1.80 2.13 11.27
N SER A 97 1.79 2.56 10.01
CA SER A 97 2.31 3.87 9.57
C SER A 97 1.47 4.47 8.44
N LEU A 98 1.51 5.80 8.33
CA LEU A 98 1.20 6.52 7.09
C LEU A 98 2.52 6.63 6.31
N ASP A 99 2.62 5.94 5.18
CA ASP A 99 3.86 5.85 4.40
C ASP A 99 3.97 6.89 3.28
N GLY A 100 2.84 7.46 2.84
CA GLY A 100 2.83 8.48 1.79
C GLY A 100 1.57 9.32 1.76
N PHE A 101 1.74 10.59 1.39
CA PHE A 101 0.64 11.51 1.06
C PHE A 101 1.03 12.36 -0.17
N HIS A 102 0.36 12.16 -1.30
CA HIS A 102 0.62 12.90 -2.53
C HIS A 102 -0.64 13.02 -3.40
N ASN A 103 -0.94 14.24 -3.88
CA ASN A 103 -2.10 14.53 -4.74
C ASN A 103 -3.42 13.91 -4.26
N GLY A 104 -3.64 13.93 -2.95
CA GLY A 104 -4.85 13.40 -2.32
C GLY A 104 -4.84 11.89 -2.04
N SER A 105 -3.87 11.13 -2.52
CA SER A 105 -3.69 9.73 -2.12
C SER A 105 -2.95 9.64 -0.79
N LEU A 106 -3.48 8.86 0.15
CA LEU A 106 -2.84 8.46 1.40
C LEU A 106 -2.61 6.94 1.36
N ALA A 107 -1.39 6.51 1.68
CA ALA A 107 -1.01 5.10 1.76
C ALA A 107 -0.66 4.72 3.19
N PHE A 108 -1.40 3.77 3.76
CA PHE A 108 -1.17 3.26 5.10
C PHE A 108 -0.65 1.82 5.08
N THR A 109 0.21 1.52 6.04
CA THR A 109 0.67 0.16 6.35
C THR A 109 0.11 -0.27 7.69
N ALA A 110 -0.40 -1.50 7.76
CA ALA A 110 -0.71 -2.18 9.01
C ALA A 110 -0.26 -3.65 8.95
N PRO A 111 0.39 -4.20 10.00
CA PRO A 111 0.73 -5.62 10.05
C PRO A 111 -0.50 -6.53 9.90
N ILE A 112 -0.38 -7.60 9.11
CA ILE A 112 -1.48 -8.57 8.93
C ILE A 112 -1.82 -9.33 10.21
N SER A 113 -0.91 -9.35 11.19
CA SER A 113 -1.13 -9.95 12.51
C SER A 113 -2.27 -9.30 13.29
N ASN A 114 -2.73 -8.11 12.90
CA ASN A 114 -3.92 -7.48 13.47
C ASN A 114 -5.22 -8.14 12.97
N GLY A 115 -5.20 -8.84 11.84
CA GLY A 115 -6.39 -9.39 11.18
C GLY A 115 -7.30 -8.31 10.57
N PHE A 116 -8.34 -8.75 9.86
CA PHE A 116 -9.31 -7.84 9.25
C PHE A 116 -10.16 -7.11 10.29
N ASP A 117 -10.61 -7.78 11.35
CA ASP A 117 -11.53 -7.17 12.33
C ASP A 117 -10.95 -5.93 13.00
N ALA A 118 -9.74 -6.03 13.58
CA ALA A 118 -9.09 -4.90 14.23
C ALA A 118 -8.75 -3.80 13.23
N THR A 119 -8.24 -4.19 12.06
CA THR A 119 -7.88 -3.24 11.00
C THR A 119 -9.11 -2.48 10.49
N ASN A 120 -10.21 -3.18 10.19
CA ASN A 120 -11.47 -2.58 9.77
C ASN A 120 -12.07 -1.68 10.86
N HIS A 121 -12.02 -2.10 12.13
CA HIS A 121 -12.50 -1.25 13.22
C HIS A 121 -11.76 0.08 13.28
N THR A 122 -10.42 0.07 13.16
CA THR A 122 -9.62 1.29 13.14
C THR A 122 -9.87 2.12 11.89
N PHE A 123 -9.90 1.50 10.70
CA PHE A 123 -10.09 2.23 9.44
C PHE A 123 -11.51 2.78 9.25
N ASN A 124 -12.53 2.17 9.87
CA ASN A 124 -13.87 2.77 9.96
C ASN A 124 -13.83 4.13 10.71
N LYS A 125 -13.07 4.25 11.80
CA LYS A 125 -12.89 5.55 12.49
C LYS A 125 -12.17 6.56 11.59
N ILE A 126 -11.15 6.10 10.86
CA ILE A 126 -10.36 6.94 9.95
C ILE A 126 -11.24 7.45 8.80
N ARG A 127 -12.08 6.58 8.22
CA ARG A 127 -13.08 6.94 7.22
C ARG A 127 -13.97 8.06 7.73
N ASP A 128 -14.48 7.94 8.95
CA ASP A 128 -15.37 8.94 9.54
C ASP A 128 -14.65 10.28 9.80
N ILE A 129 -13.37 10.25 10.20
CA ILE A 129 -12.55 11.45 10.41
C ILE A 129 -12.23 12.16 9.09
N LEU A 130 -11.79 11.42 8.08
CA LEU A 130 -11.39 11.96 6.78
C LEU A 130 -12.57 12.22 5.84
N GLU A 131 -13.73 11.65 6.14
CA GLU A 131 -14.92 11.66 5.28
C GLU A 131 -14.54 11.16 3.89
N ALA A 132 -13.90 9.99 3.84
CA ALA A 132 -13.40 9.32 2.64
C ALA A 132 -13.30 7.82 2.86
N GLU A 133 -13.70 7.04 1.86
CA GLU A 133 -13.60 5.58 1.88
C GLU A 133 -12.15 5.09 1.83
N TYR A 134 -11.95 3.88 2.35
CA TYR A 134 -10.66 3.19 2.32
C TYR A 134 -10.77 1.86 1.57
N TYR A 135 -9.66 1.43 1.01
CA TYR A 135 -9.58 0.18 0.25
C TYR A 135 -8.29 -0.56 0.60
N TYR A 136 -8.37 -1.86 0.84
CA TYR A 136 -7.19 -2.71 0.83
C TYR A 136 -6.72 -2.85 -0.61
N SER A 137 -5.48 -2.45 -0.90
CA SER A 137 -4.98 -2.49 -2.28
C SER A 137 -4.20 -3.77 -2.61
N ASN A 138 -3.92 -4.63 -1.62
CA ASN A 138 -3.04 -5.79 -1.80
C ASN A 138 -3.66 -7.16 -1.42
N ILE A 139 -4.97 -7.22 -1.16
CA ILE A 139 -5.65 -8.47 -0.77
C ILE A 139 -6.28 -9.22 -1.95
N TYR A 140 -6.36 -8.61 -3.13
CA TYR A 140 -7.01 -9.19 -4.31
C TYR A 140 -5.98 -9.89 -5.20
N LYS A 141 -6.40 -11.00 -5.82
CA LYS A 141 -5.58 -11.81 -6.72
C LYS A 141 -5.35 -11.10 -8.06
N ASP A 142 -6.37 -10.41 -8.57
CA ASP A 142 -6.26 -9.51 -9.72
C ASP A 142 -6.66 -8.08 -9.32
N PRO A 143 -5.74 -7.33 -8.69
CA PRO A 143 -6.08 -6.04 -8.11
C PRO A 143 -6.42 -4.96 -9.15
N TYR A 144 -6.18 -5.20 -10.44
CA TYR A 144 -6.55 -4.29 -11.53
C TYR A 144 -7.85 -4.67 -12.23
N ASN A 145 -8.44 -5.81 -11.86
CA ASN A 145 -9.79 -6.19 -12.26
C ASN A 145 -10.76 -5.93 -11.11
N PHE A 146 -11.38 -4.75 -11.09
CA PHE A 146 -12.29 -4.33 -10.01
C PHE A 146 -13.60 -5.12 -9.92
N GLU A 147 -13.88 -6.01 -10.88
CA GLU A 147 -15.01 -6.96 -10.81
C GLU A 147 -14.61 -8.30 -10.17
N ASP A 148 -13.30 -8.56 -10.01
CA ASP A 148 -12.77 -9.76 -9.39
C ASP A 148 -12.45 -9.52 -7.90
N GLU A 149 -13.32 -10.05 -7.04
CA GLU A 149 -13.15 -9.99 -5.58
C GLU A 149 -12.39 -11.23 -5.03
N GLU A 150 -11.77 -12.06 -5.89
CA GLU A 150 -10.99 -13.21 -5.43
C GLU A 150 -9.79 -12.74 -4.60
N LEU A 151 -9.77 -13.16 -3.33
CA LEU A 151 -8.69 -12.84 -2.41
C LEU A 151 -7.45 -13.73 -2.64
N VAL A 152 -6.27 -13.15 -2.40
CA VAL A 152 -5.02 -13.91 -2.28
C VAL A 152 -5.08 -14.88 -1.10
N SER A 153 -4.34 -15.99 -1.19
CA SER A 153 -4.40 -17.10 -0.22
C SER A 153 -4.20 -16.65 1.23
N TRP A 154 -3.18 -15.83 1.49
CA TRP A 154 -2.91 -15.35 2.86
C TRP A 154 -4.03 -14.48 3.41
N ALA A 155 -4.75 -13.73 2.58
CA ALA A 155 -5.84 -12.88 3.01
C ALA A 155 -7.08 -13.75 3.35
N ARG A 156 -7.35 -14.78 2.56
CA ARG A 156 -8.43 -15.74 2.84
C ARG A 156 -8.28 -16.46 4.16
N ASP A 157 -7.04 -16.69 4.60
CA ASP A 157 -6.76 -17.37 5.87
C ASP A 157 -6.99 -16.45 7.10
N LEU A 158 -7.25 -15.15 6.88
CA LEU A 158 -7.55 -14.14 7.91
C LEU A 158 -9.04 -13.80 8.01
N ASP A 159 -9.87 -14.27 7.08
CA ASP A 159 -11.33 -14.13 7.04
C ASP A 159 -12.02 -15.36 7.66
#